data_AF-A0A849FER9-F1
#
_entry.id   AF-A0A849FER9-F1
#
_cell.length_a   1.000
_cell.length_b   1.000
_cell.length_c   1.000
_cell.angle_alpha   90.00
_cell.angle_beta   90.00
_cell.angle_gamma   90.00
#
_symmetry.space_group_name_H-M   'P 1'
#
loop_
_entity.id
_entity.type
_entity.pdbx_description
1 polymer ?
#
loop_
_entity_poly.entity_id
_entity_poly.type
_entity_poly.pdbx_seq_one_letter_code
_entity_poly.pdbx_strand_id
1 'polypeptide(L)'
;MGGARWHPFSSCKEITSADFDDADLPDATADQLPHFMEWTINWDWMAWGWCPKDNAGILVAENDAQVMKDYVKNLKLHDGTATHVGMKYGLALLNPTSRDAFQTLNDRGVIADVYKNRPADFDDDVVKYVVLMTDGKITDQKRPNAVNYSTVYNPGASGHESLMDEWADVNGGGNPTGNTSDIEDRYPNTSNYNDGGKVHNKTRNVEHFLDMCASAKEPVYAMNGDGDILTIEGEPVIAKEDRVTVFTIAFLAPSEAQTQMKTCASSESHYFNVQDLTIDNAFSAIAKTINQLRLTQ
;
A
#
# COMPACT_ATOMS: atom_id res chain seq x y z
N MET A 1 10.49 -8.68 3.65
CA MET A 1 9.41 -7.68 3.60
C MET A 1 9.77 -6.38 4.32
N GLY A 2 10.70 -6.39 5.30
CA GLY A 2 11.30 -5.14 5.83
C GLY A 2 12.61 -4.80 5.11
N GLY A 3 12.99 -3.52 5.11
CA GLY A 3 14.23 -3.01 4.50
C GLY A 3 15.48 -3.17 5.37
N ALA A 4 16.63 -2.68 4.89
CA ALA A 4 17.88 -2.69 5.64
C ALA A 4 17.76 -1.80 6.90
N ARG A 5 17.85 -2.42 8.09
CA ARG A 5 17.62 -1.73 9.36
C ARG A 5 18.81 -0.83 9.73
N TRP A 6 18.55 0.46 9.90
CA TRP A 6 19.50 1.46 10.36
C TRP A 6 19.05 2.21 11.63
N HIS A 7 17.78 2.11 12.07
CA HIS A 7 17.35 2.63 13.38
C HIS A 7 16.43 1.64 14.14
N PRO A 8 16.33 1.77 15.48
CA PRO A 8 15.56 0.84 16.30
C PRO A 8 14.07 1.20 16.46
N PHE A 9 13.65 2.41 16.09
CA PHE A 9 12.36 2.97 16.52
C PHE A 9 11.09 2.42 15.83
N SER A 10 11.16 2.09 14.56
CA SER A 10 10.06 1.55 13.73
C SER A 10 10.64 0.67 12.63
N SER A 11 9.86 -0.03 11.82
CA SER A 11 10.40 -1.06 10.90
C SER A 11 9.85 -1.03 9.47
N CYS A 12 9.19 0.06 9.08
CA CYS A 12 8.70 0.20 7.71
C CYS A 12 9.88 0.25 6.75
N LYS A 13 9.68 -0.39 5.62
CA LYS A 13 10.53 -0.26 4.45
C LYS A 13 10.27 1.10 3.81
N GLU A 14 11.31 1.74 3.31
CA GLU A 14 11.18 2.82 2.34
C GLU A 14 10.55 2.27 1.06
N ILE A 15 9.54 2.97 0.52
CA ILE A 15 8.90 2.58 -0.73
C ILE A 15 9.11 3.71 -1.72
N THR A 16 9.70 3.35 -2.85
CA THR A 16 10.14 4.27 -3.89
C THR A 16 9.20 4.20 -5.09
N SER A 17 9.32 5.15 -6.01
CA SER A 17 8.53 5.16 -7.24
C SER A 17 8.70 3.86 -8.06
N ALA A 18 9.91 3.29 -8.07
CA ALA A 18 10.21 2.05 -8.79
C ALA A 18 9.43 0.85 -8.24
N ASP A 19 9.10 0.87 -6.93
CA ASP A 19 8.25 -0.17 -6.35
C ASP A 19 6.81 -0.13 -6.91
N PHE A 20 6.41 0.90 -7.67
CA PHE A 20 5.08 1.00 -8.30
C PHE A 20 5.09 0.78 -9.81
N ASP A 21 6.23 0.42 -10.40
CA ASP A 21 6.33 0.13 -11.84
C ASP A 21 5.69 -1.23 -12.21
N ASP A 22 5.48 -2.10 -11.22
CA ASP A 22 4.91 -3.43 -11.37
C ASP A 22 4.04 -3.86 -10.17
N ALA A 23 3.52 -5.07 -10.22
CA ALA A 23 2.72 -5.67 -9.15
C ALA A 23 3.53 -6.60 -8.23
N ASP A 24 4.85 -6.63 -8.30
CA ASP A 24 5.69 -7.54 -7.51
C ASP A 24 5.85 -7.02 -6.08
N LEU A 25 6.39 -7.83 -5.16
CA LEU A 25 6.70 -7.31 -3.83
C LEU A 25 7.76 -6.20 -3.92
N PRO A 26 7.63 -5.12 -3.13
CA PRO A 26 8.66 -4.08 -3.08
C PRO A 26 10.07 -4.68 -2.84
N ASP A 27 11.10 -4.13 -3.50
CA ASP A 27 12.49 -4.62 -3.44
C ASP A 27 13.01 -4.83 -2.00
N ALA A 28 13.46 -6.04 -1.67
CA ALA A 28 13.93 -6.36 -0.32
C ALA A 28 15.21 -5.59 0.11
N THR A 29 15.93 -4.97 -0.81
CA THR A 29 17.19 -4.25 -0.55
C THR A 29 17.02 -2.79 -0.15
N ALA A 30 15.80 -2.24 -0.23
CA ALA A 30 15.62 -0.82 0.08
C ALA A 30 15.88 -0.51 1.57
N ASP A 31 16.18 0.75 1.82
CA ASP A 31 16.41 1.25 3.17
C ASP A 31 15.15 1.18 4.03
N GLN A 32 15.33 1.24 5.35
CA GLN A 32 14.25 1.47 6.30
C GLN A 32 13.77 2.93 6.21
N LEU A 33 12.47 3.17 6.35
CA LEU A 33 11.84 4.50 6.34
C LEU A 33 12.21 5.26 7.62
N PRO A 34 12.64 6.54 7.57
CA PRO A 34 12.92 7.33 8.77
C PRO A 34 11.72 7.44 9.74
N HIS A 35 12.01 7.56 11.03
CA HIS A 35 10.98 7.61 12.08
C HIS A 35 10.58 9.04 12.46
N PHE A 36 9.59 9.63 11.79
CA PHE A 36 9.20 11.04 11.99
C PHE A 36 7.68 11.22 12.13
N MET A 37 7.24 12.43 12.50
CA MET A 37 5.84 12.87 12.46
C MET A 37 5.78 14.23 11.76
N GLU A 38 4.84 14.42 10.85
CA GLU A 38 4.61 15.66 10.12
C GLU A 38 3.49 16.48 10.78
N TRP A 39 2.32 15.86 11.02
CA TRP A 39 1.15 16.58 11.51
C TRP A 39 1.06 16.56 13.04
N THR A 40 0.35 17.55 13.59
CA THR A 40 0.02 17.57 15.03
C THR A 40 -0.73 16.30 15.39
N ILE A 41 -0.13 15.50 16.27
CA ILE A 41 -0.72 14.24 16.70
C ILE A 41 -1.97 14.48 17.55
N ASN A 42 -3.00 13.68 17.30
CA ASN A 42 -4.08 13.51 18.27
C ASN A 42 -3.78 12.32 19.18
N TRP A 43 -3.42 12.62 20.44
CA TRP A 43 -3.02 11.61 21.42
C TRP A 43 -4.15 10.67 21.88
N ASP A 44 -5.41 11.00 21.62
CA ASP A 44 -6.55 10.20 22.07
C ASP A 44 -6.73 8.93 21.21
N TRP A 45 -6.31 8.96 19.94
CA TRP A 45 -6.53 7.84 19.01
C TRP A 45 -5.38 7.53 18.05
N MET A 46 -4.32 8.36 18.00
CA MET A 46 -3.14 8.11 17.17
C MET A 46 -1.94 7.64 17.99
N ALA A 47 -1.08 6.85 17.37
CA ALA A 47 0.26 6.57 17.86
C ALA A 47 1.28 7.44 17.10
N TRP A 48 2.34 7.85 17.80
CA TRP A 48 3.34 8.74 17.22
C TRP A 48 4.16 8.04 16.15
N GLY A 49 4.45 8.80 15.09
CA GLY A 49 5.29 8.38 13.97
C GLY A 49 4.47 8.02 12.73
N TRP A 50 4.98 8.40 11.57
CA TRP A 50 4.48 8.03 10.25
C TRP A 50 4.56 6.53 10.04
N CYS A 51 5.72 5.96 10.39
CA CYS A 51 5.94 4.54 10.36
C CYS A 51 5.51 3.89 11.69
N PRO A 52 4.57 2.94 11.67
CA PRO A 52 4.26 2.14 12.84
C PRO A 52 5.44 1.29 13.31
N LYS A 53 5.40 0.89 14.60
CA LYS A 53 6.34 -0.10 15.14
C LYS A 53 5.96 -1.52 14.70
N ASP A 54 6.77 -2.49 15.08
CA ASP A 54 6.60 -3.92 14.72
C ASP A 54 5.22 -4.51 15.03
N ASN A 55 4.43 -3.85 15.89
CA ASN A 55 3.08 -4.27 16.27
C ASN A 55 1.98 -3.87 15.27
N ALA A 56 2.30 -3.22 14.15
CA ALA A 56 1.35 -2.95 13.06
C ALA A 56 1.82 -3.51 11.70
N GLY A 57 2.61 -4.58 11.72
CA GLY A 57 2.95 -5.34 10.53
C GLY A 57 1.71 -5.98 9.90
N ILE A 58 1.70 -6.08 8.57
CA ILE A 58 0.60 -6.68 7.81
C ILE A 58 0.23 -8.09 8.31
N LEU A 59 -1.07 -8.35 8.46
CA LEU A 59 -1.61 -9.69 8.63
C LEU A 59 -1.70 -10.38 7.27
N VAL A 60 -0.93 -11.45 7.07
CA VAL A 60 -0.82 -12.14 5.77
C VAL A 60 -1.42 -13.54 5.87
N ALA A 61 -2.18 -13.92 4.86
CA ALA A 61 -2.67 -15.28 4.66
C ALA A 61 -3.38 -15.87 5.89
N GLU A 62 -4.44 -15.21 6.33
CA GLU A 62 -5.28 -15.60 7.48
C GLU A 62 -6.72 -15.89 7.03
N ASN A 63 -7.37 -16.87 7.66
CA ASN A 63 -8.80 -17.18 7.48
C ASN A 63 -9.59 -17.34 8.79
N ASP A 64 -8.95 -17.22 9.95
CA ASP A 64 -9.62 -17.19 11.23
C ASP A 64 -10.29 -15.83 11.45
N ALA A 65 -11.63 -15.86 11.52
CA ALA A 65 -12.44 -14.66 11.68
C ALA A 65 -12.18 -13.92 12.99
N GLN A 66 -11.80 -14.62 14.06
CA GLN A 66 -11.50 -14.03 15.34
C GLN A 66 -10.14 -13.34 15.30
N VAL A 67 -9.11 -13.99 14.73
CA VAL A 67 -7.78 -13.39 14.52
C VAL A 67 -7.88 -12.11 13.70
N MET A 68 -8.62 -12.13 12.58
CA MET A 68 -8.82 -10.94 11.74
C MET A 68 -9.56 -9.81 12.49
N LYS A 69 -10.61 -10.13 13.25
CA LYS A 69 -11.34 -9.13 14.06
C LYS A 69 -10.47 -8.52 15.14
N ASP A 70 -9.67 -9.33 15.81
CA ASP A 70 -8.77 -8.86 16.86
C ASP A 70 -7.64 -8.02 16.27
N TYR A 71 -7.11 -8.39 15.10
CA TYR A 71 -6.15 -7.58 14.37
C TYR A 71 -6.74 -6.20 14.02
N VAL A 72 -7.92 -6.15 13.40
CA VAL A 72 -8.59 -4.88 13.03
C VAL A 72 -8.87 -4.00 14.25
N LYS A 73 -9.34 -4.57 15.37
CA LYS A 73 -9.60 -3.82 16.61
C LYS A 73 -8.34 -3.21 17.24
N ASN A 74 -7.18 -3.81 16.98
CA ASN A 74 -5.90 -3.39 17.54
C ASN A 74 -5.12 -2.44 16.62
N LEU A 75 -5.62 -2.15 15.41
CA LEU A 75 -5.01 -1.15 14.54
C LEU A 75 -5.02 0.23 15.21
N LYS A 76 -3.88 0.91 15.12
CA LYS A 76 -3.71 2.29 15.58
C LYS A 76 -3.52 3.20 14.39
N LEU A 77 -4.09 4.39 14.48
CA LEU A 77 -3.88 5.42 13.49
C LEU A 77 -2.48 5.99 13.63
N HIS A 78 -1.84 6.23 12.50
CA HIS A 78 -0.52 6.84 12.39
C HIS A 78 -0.61 8.02 11.42
N ASP A 79 0.49 8.74 11.27
CA ASP A 79 0.49 9.94 10.44
C ASP A 79 0.35 9.65 8.94
N GLY A 80 -0.47 10.44 8.26
CA GLY A 80 -0.71 10.35 6.82
C GLY A 80 -1.61 9.19 6.36
N THR A 81 -2.12 9.31 5.13
CA THR A 81 -2.97 8.30 4.49
C THR A 81 -2.19 7.53 3.41
N ALA A 82 -1.63 6.37 3.76
CA ALA A 82 -0.76 5.57 2.89
C ALA A 82 -1.52 4.53 2.04
N THR A 83 -2.71 4.85 1.51
CA THR A 83 -3.56 3.90 0.76
C THR A 83 -2.85 3.29 -0.45
N HIS A 84 -1.96 4.03 -1.11
CA HIS A 84 -1.11 3.56 -2.20
C HIS A 84 -0.21 2.39 -1.77
N VAL A 85 0.40 2.46 -0.59
CA VAL A 85 1.20 1.38 0.00
C VAL A 85 0.32 0.17 0.30
N GLY A 86 -0.86 0.39 0.88
CA GLY A 86 -1.83 -0.66 1.14
C GLY A 86 -2.25 -1.39 -0.14
N MET A 87 -2.53 -0.64 -1.22
CA MET A 87 -2.87 -1.20 -2.52
C MET A 87 -1.70 -1.97 -3.15
N LYS A 88 -0.46 -1.45 -3.06
CA LYS A 88 0.75 -2.14 -3.54
C LYS A 88 0.92 -3.51 -2.88
N TYR A 89 0.89 -3.58 -1.56
CA TYR A 89 1.00 -4.86 -0.86
C TYR A 89 -0.22 -5.75 -1.09
N GLY A 90 -1.43 -5.17 -1.16
CA GLY A 90 -2.67 -5.91 -1.46
C GLY A 90 -2.60 -6.61 -2.81
N LEU A 91 -2.05 -5.95 -3.84
CA LEU A 91 -1.84 -6.54 -5.16
C LEU A 91 -0.66 -7.51 -5.18
N ALA A 92 0.48 -7.13 -4.60
CA ALA A 92 1.68 -7.97 -4.59
C ALA A 92 1.48 -9.30 -3.89
N LEU A 93 0.76 -9.33 -2.78
CA LEU A 93 0.43 -10.58 -2.06
C LEU A 93 -0.58 -11.45 -2.81
N LEU A 94 -1.15 -10.98 -3.92
CA LEU A 94 -1.96 -11.77 -4.85
C LEU A 94 -1.22 -12.13 -6.13
N ASN A 95 -0.02 -11.58 -6.37
CA ASN A 95 0.79 -11.83 -7.55
C ASN A 95 1.60 -13.15 -7.40
N PRO A 96 1.58 -14.07 -8.39
CA PRO A 96 2.36 -15.30 -8.36
C PRO A 96 3.86 -15.13 -8.06
N THR A 97 4.45 -13.98 -8.43
CA THR A 97 5.85 -13.65 -8.13
C THR A 97 6.16 -13.64 -6.62
N SER A 98 5.14 -13.52 -5.76
CA SER A 98 5.28 -13.55 -4.30
C SER A 98 5.33 -14.95 -3.69
N ARG A 99 5.23 -16.03 -4.49
CA ARG A 99 5.10 -17.41 -3.98
C ARG A 99 6.30 -17.84 -3.11
N ASP A 100 7.51 -17.41 -3.45
CA ASP A 100 8.72 -17.68 -2.66
C ASP A 100 8.69 -16.99 -1.28
N ALA A 101 8.08 -15.80 -1.20
CA ALA A 101 7.88 -15.12 0.07
C ALA A 101 6.89 -15.89 0.96
N PHE A 102 5.81 -16.44 0.39
CA PHE A 102 4.85 -17.27 1.13
C PHE A 102 5.49 -18.58 1.62
N GLN A 103 6.31 -19.24 0.80
CA GLN A 103 7.08 -20.42 1.25
C GLN A 103 7.98 -20.06 2.43
N THR A 104 8.73 -18.95 2.35
CA THR A 104 9.58 -18.47 3.45
C THR A 104 8.78 -18.17 4.71
N LEU A 105 7.59 -17.58 4.60
CA LEU A 105 6.70 -17.31 5.74
C LEU A 105 6.16 -18.60 6.36
N ASN A 106 5.84 -19.61 5.54
CA ASN A 106 5.38 -20.91 6.01
C ASN A 106 6.50 -21.67 6.72
N ASP A 107 7.71 -21.71 6.17
CA ASP A 107 8.89 -22.34 6.78
C ASP A 107 9.24 -21.74 8.15
N ARG A 108 8.91 -20.45 8.35
CA ARG A 108 9.07 -19.73 9.62
C ARG A 108 7.89 -19.90 10.58
N GLY A 109 6.84 -20.63 10.18
CA GLY A 109 5.63 -20.82 10.97
C GLY A 109 4.74 -19.58 11.10
N VAL A 110 4.90 -18.59 10.21
CA VAL A 110 4.10 -17.35 10.24
C VAL A 110 2.75 -17.55 9.57
N ILE A 111 2.68 -18.37 8.52
CA ILE A 111 1.43 -18.71 7.81
C ILE A 111 1.20 -20.22 7.79
N ALA A 112 -0.06 -20.63 7.74
CA ALA A 112 -0.44 -22.04 7.71
C ALA A 112 -0.09 -22.73 6.38
N ASP A 113 0.12 -24.06 6.43
CA ASP A 113 0.52 -24.89 5.27
C ASP A 113 -0.42 -24.80 4.06
N VAL A 114 -1.70 -24.49 4.28
CA VAL A 114 -2.68 -24.30 3.20
C VAL A 114 -2.32 -23.13 2.28
N TYR A 115 -1.50 -22.19 2.76
CA TYR A 115 -1.08 -21.01 2.02
C TYR A 115 0.31 -21.13 1.40
N LYS A 116 1.07 -22.21 1.67
CA LYS A 116 2.47 -22.33 1.23
C LYS A 116 2.69 -22.22 -0.28
N ASN A 117 1.69 -22.63 -1.07
CA ASN A 117 1.71 -22.59 -2.53
C ASN A 117 0.92 -21.39 -3.09
N ARG A 118 0.57 -20.41 -2.25
CA ARG A 118 -0.08 -19.18 -2.68
C ARG A 118 0.98 -18.10 -2.97
N PRO A 119 0.69 -17.14 -3.85
CA PRO A 119 -0.54 -17.02 -4.66
C PRO A 119 -0.60 -18.04 -5.81
N ALA A 120 -1.80 -18.43 -6.21
CA ALA A 120 -2.03 -19.23 -7.44
C ALA A 120 -1.84 -18.36 -8.69
N ASP A 121 -1.73 -18.94 -9.87
CA ASP A 121 -1.50 -18.18 -11.10
C ASP A 121 -2.73 -17.31 -11.47
N PHE A 122 -2.56 -16.34 -12.37
CA PHE A 122 -3.65 -15.44 -12.74
C PHE A 122 -4.67 -16.10 -13.67
N ASP A 123 -4.24 -17.07 -14.47
CA ASP A 123 -5.05 -17.87 -15.40
C ASP A 123 -5.59 -19.17 -14.77
N ASP A 124 -5.13 -19.54 -13.58
CA ASP A 124 -5.69 -20.64 -12.77
C ASP A 124 -7.19 -20.45 -12.48
N ASP A 125 -7.87 -21.54 -12.12
CA ASP A 125 -9.25 -21.56 -11.64
C ASP A 125 -9.38 -21.02 -10.20
N VAL A 126 -8.95 -19.77 -10.02
CA VAL A 126 -9.05 -18.99 -8.80
C VAL A 126 -9.49 -17.58 -9.14
N VAL A 127 -10.34 -17.00 -8.29
CA VAL A 127 -10.67 -15.58 -8.38
C VAL A 127 -9.95 -14.81 -7.29
N LYS A 128 -9.38 -13.67 -7.66
CA LYS A 128 -8.60 -12.79 -6.78
C LYS A 128 -9.36 -11.49 -6.60
N TYR A 129 -9.49 -11.06 -5.34
CA TYR A 129 -10.21 -9.85 -4.98
C TYR A 129 -9.37 -8.98 -4.07
N VAL A 130 -9.45 -7.67 -4.28
CA VAL A 130 -9.05 -6.67 -3.29
C VAL A 130 -10.30 -5.96 -2.81
N VAL A 131 -10.45 -5.85 -1.49
CA VAL A 131 -11.45 -4.97 -0.87
C VAL A 131 -10.69 -3.86 -0.17
N LEU A 132 -10.67 -2.68 -0.78
CA LEU A 132 -9.93 -1.52 -0.31
C LEU A 132 -10.87 -0.52 0.34
N MET A 133 -10.49 0.02 1.49
CA MET A 133 -11.29 1.00 2.23
C MET A 133 -10.42 2.17 2.65
N THR A 134 -10.95 3.39 2.57
CA THR A 134 -10.30 4.61 3.06
C THR A 134 -11.34 5.60 3.58
N ASP A 135 -10.99 6.33 4.64
CA ASP A 135 -11.70 7.51 5.14
C ASP A 135 -10.94 8.82 4.86
N GLY A 136 -9.63 8.71 4.63
CA GLY A 136 -8.76 9.81 4.28
C GLY A 136 -8.53 9.96 2.78
N LYS A 137 -8.18 11.18 2.39
CA LYS A 137 -7.55 11.47 1.10
C LYS A 137 -6.12 10.93 1.10
N ILE A 138 -5.68 10.35 -0.01
CA ILE A 138 -4.27 10.03 -0.24
C ILE A 138 -3.48 11.35 -0.28
N THR A 139 -2.57 11.52 0.68
CA THR A 139 -1.74 12.71 0.81
C THR A 139 -0.31 12.41 0.40
N ASP A 140 0.40 13.44 -0.05
CA ASP A 140 1.84 13.36 -0.27
C ASP A 140 2.55 13.03 1.05
N GLN A 141 3.65 12.30 0.93
CA GLN A 141 4.48 11.92 2.04
C GLN A 141 5.71 12.82 2.07
N LYS A 142 5.94 13.50 3.20
CA LYS A 142 7.06 14.42 3.37
C LYS A 142 8.26 13.71 4.03
N ARG A 143 9.48 14.14 3.72
CA ARG A 143 10.75 13.58 4.24
C ARG A 143 11.65 14.61 4.95
N PRO A 144 12.19 14.33 6.15
CA PRO A 144 13.11 15.26 6.81
C PRO A 144 14.40 15.46 5.99
N ASN A 145 14.96 16.67 5.99
CA ASN A 145 16.21 17.05 5.31
C ASN A 145 17.43 16.36 5.93
N ALA A 146 17.41 16.20 7.26
CA ALA A 146 18.50 15.58 8.01
C ALA A 146 17.99 14.33 8.74
N VAL A 147 18.41 13.16 8.25
CA VAL A 147 18.28 11.87 8.96
C VAL A 147 19.50 11.62 9.84
N ASN A 148 19.77 12.49 10.82
CA ASN A 148 20.82 12.21 11.81
C ASN A 148 20.27 11.39 12.99
N TYR A 149 20.94 10.27 13.26
CA TYR A 149 20.64 9.21 14.24
C TYR A 149 20.27 9.68 15.66
N SER A 150 20.63 10.90 16.08
CA SER A 150 20.34 11.41 17.44
C SER A 150 19.26 12.50 17.50
N THR A 151 18.88 13.08 16.36
CA THR A 151 17.97 14.25 16.31
C THR A 151 16.61 13.94 15.74
N VAL A 152 16.40 12.72 15.22
CA VAL A 152 15.08 12.21 14.84
C VAL A 152 14.28 11.89 16.11
N TYR A 153 13.87 13.00 16.73
CA TYR A 153 12.80 13.29 17.67
C TYR A 153 12.43 12.22 18.71
N ASN A 154 12.82 12.50 19.95
CA ASN A 154 12.33 11.81 21.14
C ASN A 154 10.91 12.31 21.46
N PRO A 155 9.89 11.43 21.55
CA PRO A 155 8.50 11.81 21.90
C PRO A 155 8.35 12.47 23.29
N GLY A 156 9.42 12.55 24.09
CA GLY A 156 9.46 13.30 25.36
C GLY A 156 10.04 14.71 25.30
N ALA A 157 10.46 15.21 24.14
CA ALA A 157 11.01 16.57 24.03
C ALA A 157 9.88 17.60 23.97
N SER A 158 9.76 18.41 25.01
CA SER A 158 8.88 19.57 25.09
C SER A 158 9.28 20.60 24.02
N GLY A 159 8.68 20.51 22.85
CA GLY A 159 8.95 21.40 21.72
C GLY A 159 8.23 20.94 20.46
N HIS A 160 6.89 20.95 20.48
CA HIS A 160 5.99 20.58 19.38
C HIS A 160 6.04 21.58 18.20
N GLU A 161 7.22 22.09 17.86
CA GLU A 161 7.35 23.01 16.73
C GLU A 161 7.33 22.23 15.42
N SER A 162 6.52 22.73 14.48
CA SER A 162 6.41 22.20 13.12
C SER A 162 7.79 22.20 12.48
N LEU A 163 8.33 21.01 12.20
CA LEU A 163 9.67 20.82 11.63
C LEU A 163 9.76 21.27 10.16
N MET A 164 8.81 22.06 9.64
CA MET A 164 8.69 22.45 8.23
C MET A 164 9.98 23.06 7.65
N ASP A 165 10.78 23.73 8.48
CA ASP A 165 12.09 24.26 8.06
C ASP A 165 13.21 23.22 7.94
N GLU A 166 13.02 22.02 8.50
CA GLU A 166 13.95 20.88 8.55
C GLU A 166 13.60 19.76 7.55
N TRP A 167 12.66 19.92 6.61
CA TRP A 167 12.36 18.92 5.55
C TRP A 167 13.20 19.16 4.28
N ALA A 168 13.45 18.07 3.54
CA ALA A 168 14.33 18.12 2.37
C ALA A 168 13.75 19.08 1.31
N ASP A 169 14.57 20.03 0.85
CA ASP A 169 14.26 20.99 -0.22
C ASP A 169 15.18 20.65 -1.39
N VAL A 170 14.69 20.78 -2.62
CA VAL A 170 15.44 20.55 -3.87
C VAL A 170 16.72 21.40 -4.00
N ASN A 171 16.85 22.46 -3.20
CA ASN A 171 18.01 23.36 -3.14
C ASN A 171 18.85 23.18 -1.86
N GLY A 172 18.34 22.48 -0.85
CA GLY A 172 18.93 22.34 0.47
C GLY A 172 19.49 20.95 0.68
N GLY A 173 20.56 20.61 -0.03
CA GLY A 173 21.23 19.30 0.07
C GLY A 173 21.67 18.99 1.51
N GLY A 174 20.88 18.18 2.20
CA GLY A 174 21.24 17.58 3.48
C GLY A 174 22.06 16.32 3.25
N ASN A 175 23.37 16.46 3.05
CA ASN A 175 24.31 15.34 3.08
C ASN A 175 24.43 14.83 4.53
N PRO A 176 23.88 13.65 4.90
CA PRO A 176 24.02 13.14 6.24
C PRO A 176 25.31 12.33 6.28
N THR A 177 26.45 13.04 6.24
CA THR A 177 27.80 12.51 6.50
C THR A 177 28.04 11.09 6.00
N GLY A 178 28.21 10.93 4.69
CA GLY A 178 28.88 9.77 4.11
C GLY A 178 27.96 8.68 3.58
N ASN A 179 27.65 8.79 2.29
CA ASN A 179 27.17 7.72 1.42
C ASN A 179 25.67 7.38 1.46
N THR A 180 24.82 8.40 1.57
CA THR A 180 23.45 8.32 1.04
C THR A 180 23.32 9.44 0.01
N SER A 181 23.17 9.09 -1.27
CA SER A 181 22.56 10.01 -2.24
C SER A 181 21.28 10.56 -1.60
N ASP A 182 20.97 11.83 -1.89
CA ASP A 182 19.85 12.55 -1.29
C ASP A 182 18.61 11.63 -1.23
N ILE A 183 17.91 11.61 -0.09
CA ILE A 183 16.64 10.86 0.01
C ILE A 183 15.70 11.32 -1.11
N GLU A 184 15.84 12.58 -1.53
CA GLU A 184 15.12 13.19 -2.63
C GLU A 184 15.60 12.76 -4.03
N ASP A 185 16.89 12.45 -4.21
CA ASP A 185 17.44 11.89 -5.47
C ASP A 185 16.91 10.47 -5.74
N ARG A 186 16.40 9.78 -4.71
CA ARG A 186 15.75 8.46 -4.83
C ARG A 186 14.30 8.52 -5.30
N TYR A 187 13.71 9.72 -5.42
CA TYR A 187 12.42 9.94 -6.04
C TYR A 187 12.59 10.68 -7.38
N PRO A 188 13.19 10.08 -8.41
CA PRO A 188 13.23 10.71 -9.71
C PRO A 188 11.78 10.92 -10.21
N ASN A 189 11.47 12.15 -10.65
CA ASN A 189 10.19 12.60 -11.22
C ASN A 189 9.07 12.99 -10.24
N THR A 190 9.39 13.76 -9.20
CA THR A 190 8.43 14.41 -8.30
C THR A 190 7.87 15.71 -8.89
N SER A 191 6.69 16.12 -8.43
CA SER A 191 6.23 17.51 -8.60
C SER A 191 6.74 18.34 -7.42
N ASN A 192 6.98 19.63 -7.64
CA ASN A 192 7.48 20.51 -6.58
C ASN A 192 6.33 21.21 -5.85
N TYR A 193 6.50 21.49 -4.57
CA TYR A 193 5.63 22.41 -3.85
C TYR A 193 6.40 23.45 -3.05
N ASN A 194 5.77 24.61 -2.93
CA ASN A 194 6.30 25.71 -2.14
C ASN A 194 5.63 25.71 -0.77
N ASP A 195 6.44 25.73 0.28
CA ASP A 195 5.99 25.95 1.65
C ASP A 195 7.01 26.83 2.38
N GLY A 196 6.55 27.88 3.04
CA GLY A 196 7.45 28.83 3.72
C GLY A 196 8.53 29.49 2.84
N GLY A 197 8.42 29.45 1.51
CA GLY A 197 9.45 29.93 0.57
C GLY A 197 10.53 28.92 0.20
N LYS A 198 10.40 27.66 0.66
CA LYS A 198 11.24 26.51 0.31
C LYS A 198 10.54 25.62 -0.72
N VAL A 199 11.30 24.95 -1.57
CA VAL A 199 10.80 24.10 -2.66
C VAL A 199 11.04 22.64 -2.32
N HIS A 200 9.98 21.89 -2.11
CA HIS A 200 10.05 20.49 -1.71
C HIS A 200 9.57 19.58 -2.83
N ASN A 201 10.14 18.39 -2.93
CA ASN A 201 9.62 17.32 -3.76
C ASN A 201 8.36 16.71 -3.14
N LYS A 202 7.39 16.35 -3.98
CA LYS A 202 6.20 15.57 -3.59
C LYS A 202 6.30 14.17 -4.13
N THR A 203 6.11 13.19 -3.25
CA THR A 203 5.84 11.81 -3.64
C THR A 203 4.57 11.74 -4.51
N ARG A 204 4.55 10.87 -5.51
CA ARG A 204 3.44 10.69 -6.45
C ARG A 204 2.39 9.71 -5.94
N ASN A 205 1.95 9.89 -4.69
CA ASN A 205 1.16 8.88 -3.98
C ASN A 205 -0.19 8.59 -4.66
N VAL A 206 -0.80 9.59 -5.27
CA VAL A 206 -2.07 9.41 -6.01
C VAL A 206 -1.82 8.68 -7.32
N GLU A 207 -0.77 9.03 -8.06
CA GLU A 207 -0.41 8.35 -9.30
C GLU A 207 -0.03 6.90 -9.00
N HIS A 208 0.84 6.64 -8.02
CA HIS A 208 1.21 5.30 -7.59
C HIS A 208 0.02 4.45 -7.14
N PHE A 209 -0.94 5.06 -6.46
CA PHE A 209 -2.20 4.40 -6.15
C PHE A 209 -2.93 3.96 -7.43
N LEU A 210 -3.09 4.90 -8.38
CA LEU A 210 -3.77 4.63 -9.64
C LEU A 210 -3.01 3.64 -10.53
N ASP A 211 -1.68 3.64 -10.51
CA ASP A 211 -0.81 2.69 -11.22
C ASP A 211 -1.08 1.27 -10.70
N MET A 212 -1.16 1.07 -9.37
CA MET A 212 -1.54 -0.23 -8.80
C MET A 212 -2.97 -0.63 -9.11
N CYS A 213 -3.91 0.31 -9.14
CA CYS A 213 -5.28 0.02 -9.55
C CYS A 213 -5.38 -0.36 -11.03
N ALA A 214 -4.62 0.31 -11.91
CA ALA A 214 -4.55 -0.03 -13.32
C ALA A 214 -3.92 -1.42 -13.49
N SER A 215 -2.83 -1.68 -12.78
CA SER A 215 -2.14 -2.96 -12.80
C SER A 215 -3.03 -4.10 -12.28
N ALA A 216 -3.89 -3.88 -11.28
CA ALA A 216 -4.87 -4.87 -10.83
C ALA A 216 -5.89 -5.25 -11.92
N LYS A 217 -6.24 -4.29 -12.79
CA LYS A 217 -7.24 -4.40 -13.86
C LYS A 217 -6.65 -4.79 -15.23
N GLU A 218 -5.41 -5.25 -15.26
CA GLU A 218 -4.83 -5.83 -16.47
C GLU A 218 -5.55 -7.14 -16.82
N PRO A 219 -5.88 -7.38 -18.10
CA PRO A 219 -6.52 -8.62 -18.52
C PRO A 219 -5.56 -9.80 -18.41
N VAL A 220 -6.13 -10.97 -18.12
CA VAL A 220 -5.44 -12.25 -18.20
C VAL A 220 -5.83 -12.90 -19.52
N TYR A 221 -4.84 -13.26 -20.33
CA TYR A 221 -5.06 -13.97 -21.57
C TYR A 221 -5.04 -15.48 -21.34
N ALA A 222 -5.91 -16.21 -22.06
CA ALA A 222 -5.89 -17.65 -22.07
C ALA A 222 -4.60 -18.13 -22.75
N MET A 223 -4.02 -19.21 -22.24
CA MET A 223 -2.84 -19.86 -22.83
C MET A 223 -3.25 -21.10 -23.63
N ASN A 224 -2.51 -21.42 -24.67
CA ASN A 224 -2.64 -22.67 -25.43
C ASN A 224 -1.84 -23.80 -24.76
N GLY A 225 -1.92 -25.02 -25.32
CA GLY A 225 -1.20 -26.19 -24.79
C GLY A 225 0.33 -26.10 -24.88
N ASP A 226 0.87 -25.15 -25.63
CA ASP A 226 2.30 -24.90 -25.83
C ASP A 226 2.84 -23.79 -24.89
N GLY A 227 1.95 -23.15 -24.11
CA GLY A 227 2.31 -22.06 -23.19
C GLY A 227 2.31 -20.66 -23.81
N ASP A 228 1.85 -20.51 -25.05
CA ASP A 228 1.68 -19.21 -25.72
C ASP A 228 0.26 -18.67 -25.54
N ILE A 229 0.07 -17.36 -25.73
CA ILE A 229 -1.26 -16.73 -25.71
C ILE A 229 -2.15 -17.38 -26.79
N LEU A 230 -3.29 -17.91 -26.36
CA LEU A 230 -4.33 -18.44 -27.25
C LEU A 230 -4.90 -17.30 -28.07
N THR A 231 -4.87 -17.47 -29.39
CA THR A 231 -5.50 -16.55 -30.35
C THR A 231 -6.60 -17.26 -31.13
N ILE A 232 -7.73 -16.59 -31.34
CA ILE A 232 -8.82 -17.05 -32.21
C ILE A 232 -9.03 -15.96 -33.26
N GLU A 233 -8.96 -16.34 -34.55
CA GLU A 233 -9.06 -15.41 -35.68
C GLU A 233 -8.01 -14.27 -35.66
N GLY A 234 -6.87 -14.50 -34.99
CA GLY A 234 -5.78 -13.53 -34.87
C GLY A 234 -5.88 -12.61 -33.65
N GLU A 235 -6.93 -12.72 -32.85
CA GLU A 235 -7.13 -11.91 -31.64
C GLU A 235 -6.87 -12.74 -30.37
N PRO A 236 -6.22 -12.17 -29.34
CA PRO A 236 -5.94 -12.88 -28.10
C PRO A 236 -7.23 -13.14 -27.31
N VAL A 237 -7.38 -14.36 -26.80
CA VAL A 237 -8.53 -14.74 -25.99
C VAL A 237 -8.32 -14.25 -24.56
N ILE A 238 -9.23 -13.43 -24.06
CA ILE A 238 -9.24 -12.97 -22.67
C ILE A 238 -9.85 -14.07 -21.79
N ALA A 239 -9.09 -14.58 -20.84
CA ALA A 239 -9.55 -15.50 -19.81
C ALA A 239 -10.24 -14.74 -18.67
N LYS A 240 -9.71 -13.58 -18.27
CA LYS A 240 -10.27 -12.69 -17.24
C LYS A 240 -10.07 -11.24 -17.63
N GLU A 241 -11.13 -10.44 -17.56
CA GLU A 241 -11.07 -9.00 -17.87
C GLU A 241 -10.14 -8.24 -16.91
N ASP A 242 -10.23 -8.57 -15.61
CA ASP A 242 -9.31 -8.09 -14.59
C ASP A 242 -8.58 -9.28 -13.97
N ARG A 243 -7.26 -9.22 -13.85
CA ARG A 243 -6.49 -10.23 -13.11
C ARG A 243 -6.77 -10.21 -11.61
N VAL A 244 -7.18 -9.06 -11.07
CA VAL A 244 -7.69 -8.89 -9.70
C VAL A 244 -8.88 -7.94 -9.71
N THR A 245 -10.04 -8.42 -9.26
CA THR A 245 -11.21 -7.56 -9.12
C THR A 245 -11.08 -6.66 -7.88
N VAL A 246 -11.19 -5.35 -8.06
CA VAL A 246 -11.02 -4.35 -6.99
C VAL A 246 -12.37 -3.77 -6.57
N PHE A 247 -12.78 -4.08 -5.35
CA PHE A 247 -13.84 -3.38 -4.63
C PHE A 247 -13.27 -2.23 -3.81
N THR A 248 -13.90 -1.06 -3.87
CA THR A 248 -13.47 0.11 -3.09
C THR A 248 -14.60 0.68 -2.25
N ILE A 249 -14.26 1.09 -1.02
CA ILE A 249 -15.18 1.71 -0.07
C ILE A 249 -14.59 3.07 0.34
N ALA A 250 -15.26 4.15 -0.05
CA ALA A 250 -14.98 5.49 0.46
C ALA A 250 -15.89 5.74 1.67
N PHE A 251 -15.35 5.64 2.88
CA PHE A 251 -16.10 5.71 4.14
C PHE A 251 -15.92 7.07 4.80
N LEU A 252 -16.97 7.90 4.88
CA LEU A 252 -16.89 9.28 5.40
C LEU A 252 -15.76 10.11 4.75
N ALA A 253 -15.39 9.75 3.52
CA ALA A 253 -14.21 10.29 2.86
C ALA A 253 -14.52 11.57 2.05
N PRO A 254 -13.56 12.50 1.89
CA PRO A 254 -13.74 13.71 1.09
C PRO A 254 -13.92 13.41 -0.40
N SER A 255 -14.40 14.39 -1.19
CA SER A 255 -14.74 14.19 -2.61
C SER A 255 -13.57 13.74 -3.48
N GLU A 256 -12.35 14.18 -3.15
CA GLU A 256 -11.14 13.76 -3.85
C GLU A 256 -10.85 12.27 -3.59
N ALA A 257 -10.99 11.82 -2.34
CA ALA A 257 -10.83 10.41 -1.99
C ALA A 257 -11.90 9.54 -2.65
N GLN A 258 -13.15 10.03 -2.68
CA GLN A 258 -14.24 9.37 -3.40
C GLN A 258 -13.92 9.20 -4.89
N THR A 259 -13.38 10.23 -5.53
CA THR A 259 -12.99 10.18 -6.95
C THR A 259 -11.88 9.15 -7.17
N GLN A 260 -10.83 9.18 -6.35
CA GLN A 260 -9.72 8.23 -6.41
C GLN A 260 -10.21 6.78 -6.24
N MET A 261 -11.02 6.51 -5.22
CA MET A 261 -11.56 5.17 -4.94
C MET A 261 -12.50 4.69 -6.04
N LYS A 262 -13.30 5.58 -6.61
CA LYS A 262 -14.18 5.28 -7.75
C LYS A 262 -13.38 4.91 -9.00
N THR A 263 -12.31 5.64 -9.31
CA THR A 263 -11.41 5.32 -10.44
C THR A 263 -10.68 3.99 -10.24
N CYS A 264 -10.32 3.66 -9.01
CA CYS A 264 -9.62 2.42 -8.71
C CYS A 264 -10.49 1.17 -8.88
N ALA A 265 -11.78 1.25 -8.55
CA ALA A 265 -12.71 0.13 -8.64
C ALA A 265 -12.74 -0.51 -10.05
N SER A 266 -12.95 -1.83 -10.09
CA SER A 266 -13.08 -2.59 -11.34
C SER A 266 -14.26 -2.14 -12.20
N SER A 267 -15.36 -1.72 -11.57
CA SER A 267 -16.49 -1.09 -12.26
C SER A 267 -17.31 -0.24 -11.29
N GLU A 268 -18.31 0.47 -11.80
CA GLU A 268 -19.24 1.24 -10.96
C GLU A 268 -19.90 0.38 -9.86
N SER A 269 -20.21 -0.90 -10.14
CA SER A 269 -20.82 -1.81 -9.16
C SER A 269 -19.84 -2.32 -8.11
N HIS A 270 -18.55 -2.03 -8.26
CA HIS A 270 -17.50 -2.38 -7.30
C HIS A 270 -17.13 -1.19 -6.39
N TYR A 271 -17.70 0.00 -6.63
CA TYR A 271 -17.47 1.19 -5.82
C TYR A 271 -18.63 1.41 -4.82
N PHE A 272 -18.27 1.66 -3.56
CA PHE A 272 -19.22 1.99 -2.49
C PHE A 272 -18.86 3.33 -1.86
N ASN A 273 -19.81 4.27 -1.91
CA ASN A 273 -19.72 5.55 -1.21
C ASN A 273 -20.55 5.48 0.07
N VAL A 274 -19.91 5.35 1.23
CA VAL A 274 -20.57 5.20 2.52
C VAL A 274 -20.39 6.48 3.32
N GLN A 275 -21.43 7.30 3.39
CA GLN A 275 -21.41 8.62 4.04
C GLN A 275 -22.12 8.63 5.41
N ASP A 276 -22.45 7.44 5.92
CA ASP A 276 -23.05 7.21 7.23
C ASP A 276 -22.33 6.05 7.95
N LEU A 277 -22.84 5.62 9.11
CA LEU A 277 -22.24 4.52 9.88
C LEU A 277 -22.65 3.12 9.37
N THR A 278 -23.24 2.99 8.18
CA THR A 278 -23.80 1.72 7.67
C THR A 278 -22.82 0.92 6.82
N ILE A 279 -21.55 0.88 7.22
CA ILE A 279 -20.50 0.18 6.50
C ILE A 279 -20.77 -1.33 6.32
N ASP A 280 -21.54 -1.93 7.22
CA ASP A 280 -21.98 -3.32 7.17
C ASP A 280 -22.76 -3.64 5.88
N ASN A 281 -23.49 -2.66 5.32
CA ASN A 281 -24.23 -2.84 4.07
C ASN A 281 -23.29 -3.01 2.88
N ALA A 282 -22.19 -2.24 2.83
CA ALA A 282 -21.19 -2.35 1.78
C ALA A 282 -20.51 -3.72 1.81
N PHE A 283 -20.02 -4.15 2.98
CA PHE A 283 -19.41 -5.48 3.13
C PHE A 283 -20.40 -6.62 2.85
N SER A 284 -21.67 -6.47 3.25
CA SER A 284 -22.72 -7.45 2.93
C SER A 284 -22.99 -7.55 1.43
N ALA A 285 -22.96 -6.43 0.70
CA ALA A 285 -23.11 -6.43 -0.76
C ALA A 285 -21.92 -7.12 -1.44
N ILE A 286 -20.68 -6.78 -1.05
CA ILE A 286 -19.45 -7.40 -1.57
C ILE A 286 -19.47 -8.91 -1.33
N ALA A 287 -19.79 -9.34 -0.11
CA ALA A 287 -19.84 -10.77 0.24
C ALA A 287 -20.88 -11.53 -0.58
N LYS A 288 -22.03 -10.93 -0.88
CA LYS A 288 -23.04 -11.53 -1.77
C LYS A 288 -22.52 -11.68 -3.19
N THR A 289 -21.89 -10.64 -3.75
CA THR A 289 -21.31 -10.69 -5.11
C THR A 289 -20.25 -11.79 -5.21
N ILE A 290 -19.32 -11.86 -4.26
CA ILE A 290 -18.26 -12.88 -4.25
C ILE A 290 -18.86 -14.29 -4.14
N ASN A 291 -19.85 -14.50 -3.26
CA ASN A 291 -20.44 -15.82 -3.07
C ASN A 291 -21.36 -16.26 -4.22
N GLN A 292 -22.04 -15.34 -4.90
CA GLN A 292 -22.82 -15.66 -6.09
C GLN A 292 -21.94 -16.21 -7.22
N LEU A 293 -20.77 -15.61 -7.43
CA LEU A 293 -19.82 -16.06 -8.45
C LEU A 293 -19.28 -17.47 -8.19
N ARG A 294 -19.12 -17.87 -6.92
CA ARG A 294 -18.70 -19.23 -6.53
C ARG A 294 -19.76 -20.30 -6.78
N LEU A 295 -21.03 -19.93 -6.96
CA LEU A 295 -22.12 -20.86 -7.22
C LEU A 295 -22.38 -21.09 -8.72
N THR A 296 -21.81 -20.24 -9.58
CA THR A 296 -22.00 -20.27 -11.04
C THR A 296 -20.76 -20.73 -11.81
N GLN A 297 -19.62 -20.91 -11.12
CA GLN A 297 -18.39 -21.50 -11.65
C GLN A 297 -18.37 -23.01 -11.35
#